data_AF-A0A959HE56-F1
#
_entry.id   AF-A0A959HE56-F1
#
_cell.length_a   1.000
_cell.length_b   1.000
_cell.length_c   1.000
_cell.angle_alpha   90.00
_cell.angle_beta   90.00
_cell.angle_gamma   90.00
#
_symmetry.space_group_name_H-M   'P 1'
#
loop_
_entity.id
_entity.type
_entity.pdbx_description
1 polymer ?
#
loop_
_entity_poly.entity_id
_entity_poly.type
_entity_poly.pdbx_seq_one_letter_code
_entity_poly.pdbx_strand_id
1 'polypeptide(L)'
;MDLTSYLSKNIRFLRKSRQWSQEELARHLGIKRSNIAAYESKNVEPRLSLLLKMAKLFNVNMAEFIHKDISSVGRVQEPFEQSPESETPDRVEPVELPADLDETVLEEFVERSVSIRKMLEGFKIFYKFKKERQEKEGVANGKPNIDIDNFLNLIEHMLSLNEGVIELLEKAKKQQAI
;
A
#
# COMPACT_ATOMS: atom_id res chain seq x y z
N MET A 1 7.41 -20.26 -12.17
CA MET A 1 7.99 -19.03 -12.76
C MET A 1 9.03 -18.56 -11.76
N ASP A 2 10.30 -18.54 -12.14
CA ASP A 2 11.39 -18.14 -11.26
C ASP A 2 11.27 -16.62 -11.03
N LEU A 3 10.82 -16.19 -9.84
CA LEU A 3 10.78 -14.76 -9.50
C LEU A 3 12.20 -14.31 -9.18
N THR A 4 12.99 -14.05 -10.22
CA THR A 4 14.33 -13.50 -10.05
C THR A 4 14.21 -12.07 -9.52
N SER A 5 14.36 -11.90 -8.21
CA SER A 5 14.29 -10.59 -7.54
C SER A 5 15.56 -9.79 -7.83
N TYR A 6 15.42 -8.62 -8.47
CA TYR A 6 16.53 -7.69 -8.73
C TYR A 6 16.81 -6.76 -7.55
N LEU A 7 16.08 -6.94 -6.45
CA LEU A 7 16.03 -6.00 -5.34
C LEU A 7 17.40 -5.75 -4.69
N SER A 8 18.16 -6.80 -4.40
CA SER A 8 19.50 -6.68 -3.79
C SER A 8 20.47 -5.88 -4.67
N LYS A 9 20.44 -6.14 -5.98
CA LYS A 9 21.23 -5.43 -7.00
C LYS A 9 20.80 -3.97 -7.10
N ASN A 10 19.48 -3.71 -7.14
CA ASN A 10 18.91 -2.38 -7.26
C ASN A 10 19.22 -1.51 -6.03
N ILE A 11 19.10 -2.05 -4.81
CA ILE A 11 19.47 -1.34 -3.57
C ILE A 11 20.93 -0.87 -3.66
N ARG A 12 21.84 -1.78 -4.03
CA ARG A 12 23.27 -1.47 -4.14
C ARG A 12 23.55 -0.42 -5.21
N PHE A 13 22.89 -0.53 -6.37
CA PHE A 13 23.06 0.39 -7.48
C PHE A 13 22.56 1.80 -7.12
N LEU A 14 21.33 1.93 -6.63
CA LEU A 14 20.72 3.20 -6.25
C LEU A 14 21.52 3.90 -5.14
N ARG A 15 21.97 3.14 -4.13
CA ARG A 15 22.85 3.67 -3.08
C ARG A 15 24.14 4.27 -3.66
N LYS A 16 24.81 3.53 -4.55
CA LYS A 16 26.05 3.99 -5.19
C LYS A 16 25.82 5.18 -6.12
N SER A 17 24.68 5.25 -6.81
CA SER A 17 24.33 6.38 -7.67
C SER A 17 24.22 7.70 -6.89
N ARG A 18 23.82 7.62 -5.62
CA ARG A 18 23.80 8.75 -4.68
C ARG A 18 25.10 8.93 -3.88
N GLN A 19 26.15 8.19 -4.22
CA GLN A 19 27.46 8.20 -3.55
C GLN A 19 27.38 7.88 -2.05
N TRP A 20 26.36 7.15 -1.60
CA TRP A 20 26.20 6.79 -0.20
C TRP A 20 26.95 5.51 0.15
N SER A 21 27.56 5.49 1.33
CA SER A 21 28.00 4.30 2.04
C SER A 21 26.79 3.50 2.58
N GLN A 22 27.02 2.23 2.94
CA GLN A 22 25.99 1.42 3.58
C GLN A 22 25.52 2.03 4.91
N GLU A 23 26.41 2.72 5.62
CA GLU A 23 26.12 3.41 6.88
C GLU A 23 25.19 4.61 6.65
N GLU A 24 25.45 5.40 5.61
CA GLU A 24 24.61 6.55 5.27
C GLU A 24 23.21 6.14 4.82
N LEU A 25 23.09 5.12 3.97
CA LEU A 25 21.77 4.59 3.60
C LEU A 25 21.01 4.07 4.84
N ALA A 26 21.71 3.37 5.74
CA ALA A 26 21.12 2.90 6.98
C ALA A 26 20.60 4.05 7.84
N ARG A 27 21.37 5.15 7.92
CA ARG A 27 20.98 6.39 8.61
C ARG A 27 19.74 7.04 8.00
N HIS A 28 19.67 7.15 6.67
CA HIS A 28 18.48 7.68 5.98
C HIS A 28 17.22 6.84 6.23
N LEU A 29 17.38 5.53 6.42
CA LEU A 29 16.26 4.61 6.65
C LEU A 29 15.96 4.36 8.14
N GLY A 30 16.78 4.87 9.06
CA GLY A 30 16.64 4.65 10.50
C GLY A 30 16.87 3.19 10.91
N ILE A 31 17.82 2.49 10.27
CA ILE A 31 18.13 1.08 10.54
C ILE A 31 19.64 0.88 10.80
N LYS A 32 20.04 -0.34 11.19
CA LYS A 32 21.46 -0.69 11.37
C LYS A 32 22.13 -0.95 10.02
N ARG A 33 23.40 -0.55 9.87
CA ARG A 33 24.24 -0.84 8.69
C ARG A 33 24.27 -2.32 8.31
N SER A 34 24.30 -3.22 9.31
CA SER A 34 24.26 -4.66 9.11
C SER A 34 23.06 -5.12 8.28
N ASN A 35 21.92 -4.42 8.38
CA ASN A 35 20.71 -4.74 7.62
C ASN A 35 20.92 -4.41 6.14
N ILE A 36 21.47 -3.23 5.82
CA ILE A 36 21.81 -2.86 4.43
C ILE A 36 22.79 -3.86 3.83
N ALA A 37 23.84 -4.24 4.57
CA ALA A 37 24.80 -5.23 4.11
C ALA A 37 24.13 -6.60 3.82
N ALA A 38 23.17 -7.02 4.64
CA ALA A 38 22.42 -8.25 4.43
C ALA A 38 21.51 -8.17 3.19
N TYR A 39 20.81 -7.06 2.98
CA TYR A 39 19.95 -6.86 1.82
C TYR A 39 20.74 -6.83 0.50
N GLU A 40 21.96 -6.27 0.51
CA GLU A 40 22.80 -6.21 -0.70
C GLU A 40 23.55 -7.52 -1.02
N SER A 41 23.78 -8.40 -0.03
CA SER A 41 24.78 -9.48 -0.16
C SER A 41 24.31 -10.87 0.28
N LYS A 42 23.25 -10.99 1.07
CA LYS A 42 22.87 -12.24 1.76
C LYS A 42 21.51 -12.80 1.32
N ASN A 43 20.95 -12.31 0.21
CA ASN A 43 19.63 -12.69 -0.29
C ASN A 43 18.52 -12.57 0.78
N VAL A 44 18.68 -11.60 1.70
CA VAL A 44 17.69 -11.30 2.72
C VAL A 44 16.77 -10.22 2.17
N GLU A 45 15.47 -10.42 2.27
CA GLU A 45 14.50 -9.42 1.82
C GLU A 45 14.13 -8.43 2.94
N PRO A 46 14.05 -7.12 2.65
CA PRO A 46 13.49 -6.14 3.57
C PRO A 46 12.01 -6.41 3.82
N ARG A 47 11.50 -6.04 5.00
CA ARG A 47 10.05 -6.02 5.24
C ARG A 47 9.39 -5.00 4.31
N LEU A 48 8.14 -5.24 3.92
CA LEU A 48 7.38 -4.37 3.02
C LEU A 48 7.40 -2.89 3.42
N SER A 49 7.25 -2.58 4.70
CA SER A 49 7.30 -1.19 5.19
C SER A 49 8.65 -0.51 4.95
N LEU A 50 9.75 -1.25 5.06
CA LEU A 50 11.09 -0.74 4.77
C LEU A 50 11.32 -0.65 3.26
N LEU A 51 10.77 -1.59 2.49
CA LEU A 51 10.81 -1.56 1.04
C LEU A 51 10.11 -0.32 0.48
N LEU A 52 8.93 0.03 1.01
CA LEU A 52 8.21 1.27 0.68
C LEU A 52 9.02 2.52 1.03
N LYS A 53 9.69 2.53 2.18
CA LYS A 53 10.60 3.62 2.56
C LYS A 53 11.77 3.75 1.59
N MET A 54 12.37 2.63 1.18
CA MET A 54 13.45 2.63 0.18
C MET A 54 12.96 3.14 -1.17
N ALA A 55 11.79 2.68 -1.65
CA ALA A 55 11.21 3.12 -2.91
C ALA A 55 10.97 4.64 -2.92
N LYS A 56 10.38 5.18 -1.84
CA LYS A 56 10.22 6.64 -1.64
C LYS A 56 11.56 7.37 -1.57
N LEU A 57 12.51 6.85 -0.79
CA LEU A 57 13.82 7.47 -0.61
C LEU A 57 14.56 7.60 -1.94
N PHE A 58 14.54 6.53 -2.75
CA PHE A 58 15.22 6.49 -4.05
C PHE A 58 14.40 7.08 -5.19
N ASN A 59 13.14 7.41 -4.94
CA ASN A 59 12.22 7.94 -5.93
C ASN A 59 12.00 6.97 -7.10
N VAL A 60 11.78 5.69 -6.78
CA VAL A 60 11.61 4.60 -7.75
C VAL A 60 10.23 3.96 -7.61
N ASN A 61 9.64 3.54 -8.73
CA ASN A 61 8.43 2.72 -8.72
C ASN A 61 8.69 1.34 -8.09
N MET A 62 7.74 0.84 -7.28
CA MET A 62 7.87 -0.43 -6.56
C MET A 62 8.00 -1.64 -7.49
N ALA A 63 7.22 -1.70 -8.57
CA ALA A 63 7.25 -2.82 -9.50
C ALA A 63 8.60 -2.90 -10.22
N GLU A 64 9.16 -1.75 -10.59
CA GLU A 64 10.50 -1.68 -11.18
C GLU A 64 11.59 -2.03 -10.18
N PHE A 65 11.44 -1.57 -8.94
CA PHE A 65 12.43 -1.82 -7.89
C PHE A 65 12.62 -3.30 -7.58
N ILE A 66 11.57 -4.12 -7.77
CA ILE A 66 11.60 -5.56 -7.52
C ILE A 66 11.93 -6.36 -8.80
N HIS A 67 11.26 -6.06 -9.92
CA HIS A 67 11.23 -6.94 -11.09
C HIS A 67 12.16 -6.53 -12.24
N LYS A 68 12.73 -5.32 -12.22
CA LYS A 68 13.60 -4.82 -13.30
C LYS A 68 15.00 -4.58 -12.78
N ASP A 69 16.00 -4.81 -13.63
CA ASP A 69 17.37 -4.41 -13.36
C ASP A 69 17.56 -2.90 -13.67
N ILE A 70 17.46 -2.06 -12.65
CA ILE A 70 17.55 -0.60 -12.80
C ILE A 70 18.92 -0.17 -13.35
N SER A 71 19.97 -0.96 -13.09
CA SER A 71 21.31 -0.66 -13.60
C SER A 71 21.42 -0.73 -15.13
N SER A 72 20.52 -1.47 -15.79
CA SER A 72 20.48 -1.63 -17.24
C SER A 72 19.73 -0.51 -17.97
N VAL A 73 18.79 0.15 -17.30
CA VAL A 73 17.85 1.10 -17.93
C VAL A 73 18.40 2.54 -17.93
N GLY A 74 19.42 2.84 -17.13
CA GLY A 74 20.14 4.13 -17.12
C GLY A 74 19.32 5.34 -16.66
N ARG A 75 18.02 5.17 -16.39
CA ARG A 75 17.11 6.15 -15.82
C ARG A 75 16.21 5.47 -14.80
N VAL A 76 16.07 6.09 -13.63
CA VAL A 76 14.97 5.78 -12.71
C VAL A 76 13.73 6.38 -13.35
N GLN A 77 12.78 5.54 -13.80
CA GLN A 77 11.47 6.04 -14.23
C GLN A 77 10.78 6.69 -13.02
N GLU A 78 10.02 7.74 -13.33
CA GLU A 78 9.40 8.73 -12.44
C GLU A 78 8.94 8.16 -11.08
N PRO A 79 8.94 9.01 -10.01
CA PRO A 79 8.39 8.65 -8.71
C PRO A 79 7.11 7.83 -8.82
N PHE A 80 6.80 7.07 -7.78
CA PHE A 80 5.39 6.86 -7.45
C PHE A 80 4.82 8.23 -7.06
N GLU A 81 4.57 9.09 -8.05
CA GLU A 81 3.74 10.25 -7.88
C GLU A 81 2.42 9.68 -7.39
N GLN A 82 1.93 10.26 -6.29
CA GLN A 82 0.49 10.31 -6.08
C GLN A 82 -0.08 10.69 -7.43
N SER A 83 -0.97 9.84 -7.97
CA SER A 83 -1.61 10.04 -9.26
C SER A 83 -1.76 11.53 -9.51
N PRO A 84 -1.27 12.09 -10.62
CA PRO A 84 -1.46 13.51 -10.89
C PRO A 84 -2.95 13.78 -10.67
N GLU A 85 -3.26 14.55 -9.63
CA GLU A 85 -4.52 15.24 -9.56
C GLU A 85 -4.57 16.01 -10.88
N SER A 86 -5.51 15.66 -11.76
CA SER A 86 -5.72 16.21 -13.11
C SER A 86 -4.94 15.61 -14.30
N GLU A 87 -5.07 14.30 -14.52
CA GLU A 87 -5.41 13.83 -15.89
C GLU A 87 -6.53 12.80 -15.77
N THR A 88 -7.78 13.27 -15.77
CA THR A 88 -8.84 12.44 -16.35
C THR A 88 -8.37 12.12 -17.77
N PRO A 89 -8.25 10.85 -18.18
CA PRO A 89 -8.22 10.58 -19.60
C PRO A 89 -9.49 11.24 -20.15
N ASP A 90 -9.34 12.26 -20.98
CA ASP A 90 -10.41 12.98 -21.66
C ASP A 90 -11.22 12.06 -22.61
N ARG A 91 -10.87 10.77 -22.59
CA ARG A 91 -11.63 9.64 -23.12
C ARG A 91 -11.67 8.56 -22.05
N VAL A 92 -12.55 8.72 -21.07
CA VAL A 92 -13.13 7.55 -20.43
C VAL A 92 -14.02 6.96 -21.51
N GLU A 93 -13.56 5.90 -22.20
CA GLU A 93 -14.53 5.07 -22.92
C GLU A 93 -15.64 4.74 -21.93
N PRO A 94 -16.93 4.88 -22.30
CA PRO A 94 -18.00 4.54 -21.39
C PRO A 94 -17.74 3.11 -20.93
N VAL A 95 -17.36 2.94 -19.67
CA VAL A 95 -17.23 1.61 -19.09
C VAL A 95 -18.67 1.11 -19.05
N GLU A 96 -19.03 0.32 -20.04
CA GLU A 96 -20.33 -0.34 -20.07
C GLU A 96 -20.41 -1.16 -18.79
N LEU A 97 -21.41 -0.84 -17.96
CA LEU A 97 -21.71 -1.61 -16.77
C LEU A 97 -21.85 -3.08 -17.20
N PRO A 98 -21.17 -4.03 -16.51
CA PRO A 98 -21.43 -5.44 -16.71
C PRO A 98 -22.94 -5.70 -16.77
N ALA A 99 -23.39 -6.42 -17.80
CA ALA A 99 -24.82 -6.58 -18.12
C ALA A 99 -25.64 -7.25 -17.00
N ASP A 100 -24.96 -7.81 -16.00
CA ASP A 100 -25.45 -8.46 -14.80
C ASP A 100 -25.53 -7.55 -13.56
N LEU A 101 -25.07 -6.31 -13.63
CA LEU A 101 -25.25 -5.32 -12.57
C LEU A 101 -26.63 -4.67 -12.68
N ASP A 102 -27.64 -5.31 -12.09
CA ASP A 102 -28.92 -4.64 -11.89
C ASP A 102 -28.85 -3.62 -10.73
N GLU A 103 -29.83 -2.72 -10.67
CA GLU A 103 -29.92 -1.67 -9.66
C GLU A 103 -30.03 -2.22 -8.23
N THR A 104 -30.63 -3.41 -8.06
CA THR A 104 -30.83 -4.06 -6.77
C THR A 104 -29.52 -4.62 -6.20
N VAL A 105 -28.64 -5.16 -7.04
CA VAL A 105 -27.31 -5.65 -6.65
C VAL A 105 -26.44 -4.48 -6.17
N LEU A 106 -26.56 -3.32 -6.81
CA LEU A 106 -25.84 -2.12 -6.39
C LEU A 106 -26.34 -1.58 -5.05
N GLU A 107 -27.66 -1.50 -4.87
CA GLU A 107 -28.26 -1.12 -3.58
C GLU A 107 -27.80 -2.06 -2.46
N GLU A 108 -27.84 -3.37 -2.70
CA GLU A 108 -27.38 -4.39 -1.74
C GLU A 108 -25.88 -4.22 -1.41
N PHE A 109 -25.06 -3.90 -2.41
CA PHE A 109 -23.62 -3.65 -2.21
C PHE A 109 -23.37 -2.40 -1.36
N VAL A 110 -24.11 -1.31 -1.61
CA VAL A 110 -24.03 -0.08 -0.82
C VAL A 110 -24.43 -0.35 0.62
N GLU A 111 -25.56 -1.03 0.84
CA GLU A 111 -26.05 -1.37 2.18
C GLU A 111 -25.07 -2.26 2.96
N ARG A 112 -24.50 -3.28 2.31
CA ARG A 112 -23.46 -4.14 2.90
C ARG A 112 -22.22 -3.34 3.27
N SER A 113 -21.76 -2.44 2.39
CA SER A 113 -20.59 -1.60 2.64
C SER A 113 -20.78 -0.68 3.84
N VAL A 114 -21.95 -0.04 3.95
CA VAL A 114 -22.32 0.77 5.12
C VAL A 114 -22.38 -0.07 6.39
N SER A 115 -22.93 -1.28 6.32
CA SER A 115 -23.03 -2.19 7.47
C SER A 115 -21.66 -2.62 7.98
N ILE A 116 -20.74 -2.99 7.08
CA ILE A 116 -19.35 -3.34 7.44
C ILE A 116 -18.65 -2.14 8.09
N ARG A 117 -18.82 -0.92 7.56
CA ARG A 117 -18.26 0.30 8.15
C ARG A 117 -18.73 0.52 9.58
N LYS A 118 -20.04 0.40 9.84
CA LYS A 118 -20.61 0.54 11.19
C LYS A 118 -20.05 -0.51 12.15
N MET A 119 -19.93 -1.76 11.69
CA MET A 119 -19.35 -2.85 12.48
C MET A 119 -17.87 -2.59 12.81
N LEU A 120 -17.08 -2.13 11.83
CA LEU A 120 -15.68 -1.78 12.01
C LEU A 120 -15.52 -0.66 13.05
N GLU A 121 -16.34 0.38 12.98
CA GLU A 121 -16.29 1.50 13.92
C GLU A 121 -16.60 1.05 15.36
N GLY A 122 -17.64 0.24 15.54
CA GLY A 122 -17.94 -0.37 16.83
C GLY A 122 -16.79 -1.21 17.36
N PHE A 123 -16.16 -2.00 16.50
CA PHE A 123 -15.00 -2.81 16.87
C PHE A 123 -13.78 -1.98 17.24
N LYS A 124 -13.49 -0.88 16.54
CA LYS A 124 -12.40 0.06 16.89
C LYS A 124 -12.59 0.65 18.27
N ILE A 125 -13.80 1.10 18.59
CA ILE A 125 -14.14 1.64 19.91
C ILE A 125 -13.91 0.58 20.99
N PHE A 126 -14.42 -0.64 20.77
CA PHE A 126 -14.22 -1.77 21.68
C PHE A 126 -12.73 -2.10 21.88
N TYR A 127 -11.97 -2.17 20.78
CA TYR A 127 -10.55 -2.49 20.80
C TYR A 127 -9.73 -1.43 21.54
N LYS A 128 -10.01 -0.15 21.29
CA LYS A 128 -9.41 0.98 22.02
C LYS A 128 -9.70 0.89 23.52
N PHE A 129 -10.96 0.66 23.90
CA PHE A 129 -11.34 0.48 25.30
C PHE A 129 -10.61 -0.70 25.96
N LYS A 130 -10.53 -1.85 25.27
CA LYS A 130 -9.80 -3.02 25.75
C LYS A 130 -8.32 -2.73 25.96
N LYS A 131 -7.69 -2.04 25.01
CA LYS A 131 -6.28 -1.63 25.08
C LYS A 131 -6.02 -0.73 26.29
N GLU A 132 -6.86 0.28 26.50
CA GLU A 132 -6.77 1.20 27.65
C GLU A 132 -6.94 0.48 29.01
N ARG A 133 -7.76 -0.58 29.08
CA ARG A 133 -7.88 -1.39 30.32
C ARG A 133 -6.66 -2.26 30.58
N GLN A 134 -6.11 -2.90 29.55
CA GLN A 134 -4.91 -3.73 29.68
C GLN A 134 -3.68 -2.93 30.11
N GLU A 135 -3.57 -1.67 29.64
CA GLU A 135 -2.52 -0.74 30.07
C GLU A 135 -2.68 -0.32 31.54
N LYS A 136 -3.92 -0.15 32.03
CA LYS A 136 -4.22 0.20 33.43
C LYS A 136 -4.06 -0.95 34.42
N GLU A 137 -4.27 -2.19 33.98
CA GLU A 137 -4.19 -3.40 34.83
C GLU A 137 -2.76 -3.96 34.97
N GLY A 138 -1.75 -3.28 34.41
CA GLY A 138 -0.33 -3.63 34.62
C GLY A 138 0.11 -4.96 33.99
N VAL A 139 -0.75 -5.60 33.19
CA VAL A 139 -0.42 -6.85 32.47
C VAL A 139 0.32 -6.51 31.18
N ALA A 140 1.52 -5.95 31.31
CA ALA A 140 2.39 -5.58 30.19
C ALA A 140 3.13 -6.80 29.59
N ASN A 141 2.42 -7.90 29.32
CA ASN A 141 2.99 -9.10 28.70
C ASN A 141 2.13 -9.67 27.55
N GLY A 142 1.32 -8.84 26.91
CA GLY A 142 0.77 -9.16 25.58
C GLY A 142 1.63 -8.49 24.52
N LYS A 143 2.17 -9.25 23.55
CA LYS A 143 2.76 -8.66 22.33
C LYS A 143 1.81 -7.57 21.81
N PRO A 144 2.31 -6.43 21.31
CA PRO A 144 1.45 -5.46 20.62
C PRO A 144 0.62 -6.24 19.62
N ASN A 145 -0.70 -6.07 19.67
CA ASN A 145 -1.63 -6.89 18.90
C ASN A 145 -1.65 -6.37 17.44
N ILE A 146 -0.46 -6.40 16.83
CA ILE A 146 -0.09 -5.96 15.48
C ILE A 146 -1.01 -6.62 14.47
N ASP A 147 -1.45 -7.86 14.74
CA ASP A 147 -2.34 -8.60 13.87
C ASP A 147 -3.74 -7.95 13.80
N ILE A 148 -4.26 -7.42 14.92
CA ILE A 148 -5.51 -6.66 14.92
C ILE A 148 -5.34 -5.32 14.22
N ASP A 149 -4.25 -4.60 14.50
CA ASP A 149 -4.00 -3.30 13.84
C ASP A 149 -3.88 -3.48 12.31
N ASN A 150 -3.18 -4.52 11.85
CA ASN A 150 -3.08 -4.86 10.43
C ASN A 150 -4.44 -5.22 9.82
N PHE A 151 -5.26 -5.98 10.54
CA PHE A 151 -6.61 -6.34 10.10
C PHE A 151 -7.52 -5.10 9.97
N LEU A 152 -7.46 -4.17 10.92
CA LEU A 152 -8.24 -2.92 10.86
C LEU A 152 -7.85 -2.09 9.65
N ASN A 153 -6.55 -1.91 9.41
CA ASN A 153 -6.04 -1.18 8.25
C ASN A 153 -6.48 -1.83 6.93
N LEU A 154 -6.50 -3.17 6.86
CA LEU A 154 -6.96 -3.89 5.66
C LEU A 154 -8.44 -3.64 5.38
N ILE A 155 -9.31 -3.72 6.40
CA ILE A 155 -10.74 -3.48 6.20
C ILE A 155 -11.01 -2.02 5.84
N GLU A 156 -10.30 -1.07 6.43
CA GLU A 156 -10.39 0.34 6.04
C GLU A 156 -10.07 0.53 4.56
N HIS A 157 -8.99 -0.10 4.09
CA HIS A 157 -8.62 -0.03 2.68
C HIS A 157 -9.68 -0.67 1.77
N MET A 158 -10.21 -1.84 2.13
CA MET A 158 -11.31 -2.47 1.40
C MET A 158 -12.57 -1.59 1.33
N LEU A 159 -12.92 -0.91 2.42
CA LEU A 159 -14.06 0.01 2.44
C LEU A 159 -13.82 1.24 1.56
N SER A 160 -12.59 1.76 1.51
CA SER A 160 -12.22 2.86 0.62
C SER A 160 -12.30 2.46 -0.86
N LEU A 161 -11.92 1.22 -1.19
CA LEU A 161 -12.11 0.68 -2.54
C LEU A 161 -13.59 0.57 -2.90
N ASN A 162 -14.43 0.10 -1.96
CA ASN A 162 -15.88 0.05 -2.16
C ASN A 162 -16.48 1.44 -2.41
N GLU A 163 -16.03 2.48 -1.68
CA GLU A 163 -16.46 3.87 -1.94
C GLU A 163 -16.11 4.33 -3.36
N GLY A 164 -14.89 4.06 -3.82
CA GLY A 164 -14.48 4.40 -5.18
C GLY A 164 -15.32 3.69 -6.26
N VAL A 165 -15.65 2.42 -6.03
CA VAL A 165 -16.55 1.67 -6.92
C VAL A 165 -17.94 2.31 -6.93
N ILE A 166 -18.52 2.64 -5.76
CA ILE A 166 -19.84 3.28 -5.67
C ILE A 166 -19.84 4.62 -6.43
N GLU A 167 -18.83 5.46 -6.26
CA GLU A 167 -18.72 6.75 -6.97
C GLU A 167 -18.64 6.58 -8.50
N LEU A 168 -17.88 5.60 -8.99
CA LEU A 168 -17.78 5.31 -10.42
C LEU A 168 -19.12 4.84 -10.98
N LEU A 169 -19.83 3.99 -10.25
CA LEU A 169 -21.14 3.48 -10.66
C LEU A 169 -22.20 4.59 -10.68
N GLU A 170 -22.19 5.50 -9.71
CA GLU A 170 -23.07 6.68 -9.71
C GLU A 170 -22.79 7.61 -10.90
N LYS A 171 -21.52 7.81 -11.25
CA LYS A 171 -21.12 8.61 -12.43
C LYS A 171 -21.56 7.95 -13.73
N ALA A 172 -21.40 6.64 -13.86
CA ALA A 172 -21.84 5.88 -15.04
C ALA A 172 -23.37 5.98 -15.23
N LYS A 173 -24.15 5.85 -14.15
CA LYS A 173 -25.62 6.06 -14.19
C LYS A 173 -26.00 7.47 -14.68
N LYS A 174 -25.31 8.52 -14.22
CA LYS A 174 -25.57 9.92 -14.65
C LYS A 174 -25.28 10.15 -16.13
N GLN A 175 -24.30 9.45 -16.70
CA GLN A 175 -23.94 9.59 -18.11
C GLN A 175 -24.91 8.86 -19.06
N GLN A 176 -25.63 7.83 -18.58
CA GLN A 176 -26.65 7.12 -19.36
C GLN A 176 -28.03 7.81 -19.36
N ALA A 177 -28.24 8.81 -18.50
CA ALA A 177 -29.51 9.53 -18.35
C ALA A 177 -29.62 10.81 -19.23
N ILE A 178 -28.62 11.07 -20.09
CA ILE A 178 -28.55 12.20 -21.04
C ILE A 178 -28.69 11.65 -22.46
#